data_AF-A0A1Y6CJY7-F1
#
_entry.id   AF-A0A1Y6CJY7-F1
#
_cell.length_a   1.000
_cell.length_b   1.000
_cell.length_c   1.000
_cell.angle_alpha   90.00
_cell.angle_beta   90.00
_cell.angle_gamma   90.00
#
_symmetry.space_group_name_H-M   'P 1'
#
loop_
_entity.id
_entity.type
_entity.pdbx_description
1 polymer ?
#
loop_
_entity_poly.entity_id
_entity_poly.type
_entity_poly.pdbx_seq_one_letter_code
_entity_poly.pdbx_strand_id
1 'polypeptide(L)'
;MSHPKFERQRIDLHRMPIEDRSKLSDRLYNDVFSKMWQGFSAEQFQNYFFSGDFANNILYLFRHQGKLVGYVLFRVIHVEIDAGKFGIVRISANVLHDYMGNKLTTIPLFTECARYFFKTLFSRRQMMVFFTANSPASYCAFHNRTRLIFPTPYRPTPVEYSELIRKFSERFHLSPVPQRPLVVRFEGVSTTPILSRTLGHTKGEVASFYRHLCPNYANGEALITIMPITWWGGLLEILNQLRQLASRQASAVLLAMGLGSHRQQKKERSP
;
A
#
# COMPACT_ATOMS: atom_id res chain seq x y z
N MET A 1 -24.87 6.34 4.66
CA MET A 1 -24.03 6.01 5.84
C MET A 1 -22.87 7.00 5.90
N SER A 2 -22.76 7.78 6.98
CA SER A 2 -21.61 8.66 7.20
C SER A 2 -20.33 7.81 7.33
N HIS A 3 -19.30 8.11 6.54
CA HIS A 3 -18.02 7.45 6.70
C HIS A 3 -17.49 7.65 8.12
N PRO A 4 -17.01 6.60 8.81
CA PRO A 4 -16.44 6.75 10.14
C PRO A 4 -15.33 7.82 10.11
N LYS A 5 -15.36 8.76 11.05
CA LYS A 5 -14.32 9.77 11.18
C LYS A 5 -13.07 9.10 11.75
N PHE A 6 -11.95 9.26 11.06
CA PHE A 6 -10.65 8.77 11.51
C PHE A 6 -9.74 9.93 11.83
N GLU A 7 -9.05 9.82 12.95
CA GLU A 7 -7.91 10.68 13.26
C GLU A 7 -6.68 10.09 12.60
N ARG A 8 -5.85 10.96 12.01
CA ARG A 8 -4.63 10.58 11.32
C ARG A 8 -3.47 11.38 11.88
N GLN A 9 -2.46 10.67 12.36
CA GLN A 9 -1.22 11.27 12.87
C GLN A 9 -0.05 10.86 11.97
N ARG A 10 0.74 11.83 11.50
CA ARG A 10 1.98 11.61 10.75
C ARG A 10 3.16 11.77 11.69
N ILE A 11 4.05 10.79 11.74
CA ILE A 11 5.23 10.76 12.60
C ILE A 11 6.46 10.56 11.72
N ASP A 12 7.48 11.38 11.91
CA ASP A 12 8.81 11.16 11.34
C ASP A 12 9.64 10.37 12.35
N LEU A 13 9.90 9.10 12.05
CA LEU A 13 10.57 8.19 12.98
C LEU A 13 12.05 8.56 13.21
N HIS A 14 12.67 9.33 12.31
CA HIS A 14 14.03 9.85 12.54
C HIS A 14 14.09 10.84 13.69
N ARG A 15 13.00 11.61 13.88
CA ARG A 15 12.90 12.64 14.91
C ARG A 15 12.33 12.12 16.23
N MET A 16 12.02 10.82 16.30
CA MET A 16 11.45 10.20 17.48
C MET A 16 12.56 9.80 18.47
N PRO A 17 12.48 10.21 19.75
CA PRO A 17 13.39 9.77 20.80
C PRO A 17 13.43 8.25 20.90
N ILE A 18 14.60 7.68 21.16
CA ILE A 18 14.83 6.23 21.19
C ILE A 18 13.90 5.55 22.21
N GLU A 19 13.69 6.16 23.36
CA GLU A 19 12.83 5.65 24.44
C GLU A 19 11.36 5.50 24.02
N ASP A 20 10.87 6.39 23.16
CA ASP A 20 9.49 6.34 22.67
C ASP A 20 9.30 5.29 21.57
N ARG A 21 10.39 4.90 20.89
CA ARG A 21 10.34 3.91 19.78
C ARG A 21 9.87 2.55 20.27
N SER A 22 10.34 2.09 21.43
CA SER A 22 9.92 0.82 22.02
C SER A 22 8.42 0.85 22.33
N LYS A 23 7.95 1.87 23.04
CA LYS A 23 6.52 2.02 23.40
C LYS A 23 5.63 2.08 22.15
N LEU A 24 6.06 2.79 21.12
CA LEU A 24 5.35 2.83 19.84
C LEU A 24 5.34 1.46 19.17
N SER A 25 6.48 0.77 19.11
CA SER A 25 6.60 -0.58 18.55
C SER A 25 5.65 -1.56 19.23
N ASP A 26 5.69 -1.61 20.56
CA ASP A 26 4.87 -2.50 21.37
C ASP A 26 3.38 -2.24 21.11
N ARG A 27 3.00 -0.97 21.04
CA ARG A 27 1.63 -0.59 20.75
C ARG A 27 1.19 -1.01 19.35
N LEU A 28 2.00 -0.73 18.33
CA LEU A 28 1.70 -1.14 16.95
C LEU A 28 1.59 -2.65 16.83
N TYR A 29 2.48 -3.39 17.49
CA TYR A 29 2.50 -4.83 17.51
C TYR A 29 1.23 -5.39 18.17
N ASN A 30 0.96 -5.01 19.41
CA ASN A 30 -0.13 -5.54 20.22
C ASN A 30 -1.52 -5.09 19.75
N ASP A 31 -1.68 -3.81 19.37
CA ASP A 31 -2.99 -3.27 19.05
C ASP A 31 -3.43 -3.65 17.63
N VAL A 32 -2.49 -3.84 16.72
CA VAL A 32 -2.75 -3.98 15.27
C VAL A 32 -2.09 -5.21 14.67
N PHE A 33 -0.77 -5.30 14.69
CA PHE A 33 -0.04 -6.27 13.86
C PHE A 33 -0.30 -7.73 14.25
N SER A 34 -0.21 -8.08 15.54
CA SER A 34 -0.40 -9.46 16.03
C SER A 34 -1.83 -9.99 15.84
N LYS A 35 -2.81 -9.10 15.65
CA LYS A 35 -4.20 -9.46 15.33
C LYS A 35 -4.38 -9.88 13.86
N MET A 36 -3.41 -9.53 13.01
CA MET A 36 -3.49 -9.72 11.56
C MET A 36 -2.43 -10.69 11.03
N TRP A 37 -1.35 -10.87 11.77
CA TRP A 37 -0.18 -11.64 11.37
C TRP A 37 0.24 -12.59 12.48
N GLN A 38 0.67 -13.79 12.09
CA GLN A 38 1.33 -14.78 12.93
C GLN A 38 2.75 -15.04 12.41
N GLY A 39 3.62 -15.60 13.25
CA GLY A 39 5.00 -15.95 12.89
C GLY A 39 6.04 -14.84 13.07
N PHE A 40 5.65 -13.69 13.62
CA PHE A 40 6.54 -12.57 13.93
C PHE A 40 6.51 -12.29 15.42
N SER A 41 7.68 -12.20 16.07
CA SER A 41 7.81 -11.74 17.45
C SER A 41 7.74 -10.21 17.53
N ALA A 42 7.47 -9.68 18.73
CA ALA A 42 7.51 -8.24 18.99
C ALA A 42 8.91 -7.65 18.71
N GLU A 43 9.97 -8.39 19.01
CA GLU A 43 11.36 -8.00 18.74
C GLU A 43 11.65 -7.94 17.24
N GLN A 44 11.25 -8.97 16.47
CA GLN A 44 11.38 -8.98 15.01
C GLN A 44 10.62 -7.81 14.40
N PHE A 45 9.43 -7.50 14.93
CA PHE A 45 8.64 -6.35 14.51
C PHE A 45 9.33 -5.01 14.83
N GLN A 46 9.90 -4.86 16.02
CA GLN A 46 10.64 -3.65 16.40
C GLN A 46 11.86 -3.43 15.51
N ASN A 47 12.64 -4.49 15.29
CA ASN A 47 13.76 -4.48 14.36
C ASN A 47 13.28 -4.07 12.98
N TYR A 48 12.22 -4.67 12.45
CA TYR A 48 11.64 -4.28 11.16
C TYR A 48 11.27 -2.80 11.06
N PHE A 49 10.84 -2.14 12.14
CA PHE A 49 10.44 -0.73 12.13
C PHE A 49 11.60 0.26 12.22
N PHE A 50 12.61 -0.06 13.03
CA PHE A 50 13.62 0.90 13.45
C PHE A 50 15.04 0.55 13.01
N SER A 51 15.30 -0.69 12.60
CA SER A 51 16.59 -1.08 12.05
C SER A 51 16.63 -0.77 10.55
N GLY A 52 17.68 -0.06 10.13
CA GLY A 52 17.92 0.29 8.74
C GLY A 52 18.35 1.74 8.54
N ASP A 53 19.16 1.94 7.50
CA ASP A 53 19.54 3.26 7.02
C ASP A 53 18.49 3.77 6.02
N PHE A 54 17.54 4.54 6.54
CA PHE A 54 16.44 5.09 5.74
C PHE A 54 16.71 6.56 5.42
N ALA A 55 16.60 6.92 4.15
CA ALA A 55 16.60 8.33 3.71
C ALA A 55 15.29 9.06 4.07
N ASN A 56 14.23 8.30 4.37
CA ASN A 56 12.98 8.78 4.92
C ASN A 56 12.26 7.63 5.64
N ASN A 57 11.69 7.88 6.82
CA ASN A 57 10.98 6.86 7.59
C ASN A 57 9.74 7.48 8.26
N ILE A 58 8.62 7.46 7.55
CA ILE A 58 7.38 8.13 7.94
C ILE A 58 6.32 7.11 8.31
N LEU A 59 5.73 7.28 9.49
CA LEU A 59 4.62 6.47 9.97
C LEU A 59 3.34 7.30 10.01
N TYR A 60 2.27 6.76 9.45
CA TYR A 60 0.92 7.24 9.68
C TYR A 60 0.20 6.31 10.64
N LEU A 61 -0.36 6.86 11.71
CA LEU A 61 -1.29 6.17 12.59
C LEU A 61 -2.73 6.54 12.24
N PHE A 62 -3.63 5.57 12.31
CA PHE A 62 -5.06 5.79 12.16
C PHE A 62 -5.78 5.42 13.45
N ARG A 63 -6.60 6.33 13.96
CA ARG A 63 -7.44 6.10 15.14
C ARG A 63 -8.90 6.27 14.82
N HIS A 64 -9.72 5.44 15.46
CA HIS A 64 -11.16 5.60 15.48
C HIS A 64 -11.60 5.63 16.94
N GLN A 65 -12.27 6.71 17.37
CA GLN A 65 -12.69 6.90 18.76
C GLN A 65 -11.52 6.70 19.75
N GLY A 66 -10.36 7.31 19.46
CA GLY A 66 -9.13 7.19 20.27
C GLY A 66 -8.36 5.86 20.13
N LYS A 67 -9.01 4.78 19.70
CA LYS A 67 -8.40 3.45 19.52
C LYS A 67 -7.52 3.41 18.27
N LEU A 68 -6.32 2.86 18.39
CA LEU A 68 -5.45 2.59 17.24
C LEU A 68 -6.05 1.44 16.41
N VAL A 69 -6.32 1.71 15.13
CA VAL A 69 -6.99 0.75 14.23
C VAL A 69 -6.14 0.39 13.02
N GLY A 70 -5.02 1.07 12.82
CA GLY A 70 -4.09 0.75 11.75
C GLY A 70 -2.97 1.75 11.61
N TYR A 71 -2.07 1.45 10.68
CA TYR A 71 -0.96 2.30 10.30
C TYR A 71 -0.52 2.09 8.85
N VAL A 72 0.22 3.08 8.33
CA VAL A 72 1.05 2.93 7.13
C VAL A 72 2.47 3.38 7.44
N LEU A 73 3.43 2.52 7.20
CA LEU A 73 4.85 2.83 7.22
C LEU A 73 5.35 3.07 5.79
N PHE A 74 5.85 4.26 5.54
CA PHE A 74 6.47 4.69 4.29
C PHE A 74 7.96 4.86 4.52
N ARG A 75 8.79 4.12 3.79
CA ARG A 75 10.24 4.18 3.91
C ARG A 75 10.90 4.39 2.56
N VAL A 76 11.96 5.18 2.55
CA VAL A 76 12.84 5.30 1.38
C VAL A 76 14.23 4.85 1.75
N ILE A 77 14.78 3.98 0.93
CA ILE A 77 16.16 3.49 1.04
C ILE A 77 16.88 3.93 -0.24
N HIS A 78 18.06 4.53 -0.10
CA HIS A 78 18.91 4.82 -1.25
C HIS A 78 19.74 3.58 -1.59
N VAL A 79 19.72 3.22 -2.86
CA VAL A 79 20.47 2.08 -3.38
C VAL A 79 21.24 2.51 -4.60
N GLU A 80 22.51 2.17 -4.65
CA GLU A 80 23.38 2.33 -5.81
C GLU A 80 23.80 0.93 -6.27
N ILE A 81 23.51 0.63 -7.52
CA ILE A 81 23.83 -0.62 -8.21
C ILE A 81 24.30 -0.25 -9.63
N ASP A 82 24.85 -1.19 -10.40
CA ASP A 82 25.38 -0.88 -11.75
C ASP A 82 24.34 -0.23 -12.68
N ALA A 83 23.06 -0.50 -12.45
CA ALA A 83 21.95 0.09 -13.22
C ALA A 83 21.67 1.57 -12.88
N GLY A 84 22.29 2.12 -11.82
CA GLY A 84 22.17 3.52 -11.42
C GLY A 84 21.83 3.74 -9.94
N LYS A 85 21.36 4.95 -9.64
CA LYS A 85 21.00 5.40 -8.29
C LYS A 85 19.49 5.41 -8.12
N PHE A 86 19.01 4.73 -7.09
CA PHE A 86 17.58 4.52 -6.85
C PHE A 86 17.18 5.02 -5.47
N GLY A 87 16.00 5.65 -5.40
CA GLY A 87 15.24 5.81 -4.17
C GLY A 87 14.14 4.76 -4.12
N ILE A 88 14.35 3.72 -3.31
CA ILE A 88 13.43 2.59 -3.21
C ILE A 88 12.43 2.86 -2.08
N VAL A 89 11.18 3.03 -2.47
CA VAL A 89 10.03 3.14 -1.58
C VAL A 89 9.59 1.74 -1.13
N ARG A 90 9.66 1.50 0.17
CA ARG A 90 9.13 0.32 0.86
C ARG A 90 7.89 0.72 1.66
N ILE A 91 6.84 -0.09 1.58
CA ILE A 91 5.53 0.23 2.17
C ILE A 91 5.05 -0.93 3.02
N SER A 92 4.55 -0.62 4.22
CA SER A 92 3.81 -1.57 5.05
C SER A 92 2.50 -0.93 5.46
N ALA A 93 1.37 -1.55 5.09
CA ALA A 93 0.04 -1.02 5.34
C ALA A 93 -0.79 -2.06 6.09
N ASN A 94 -1.22 -1.71 7.29
CA ASN A 94 -1.78 -2.64 8.27
C ASN A 94 -2.98 -1.97 8.92
N VAL A 95 -4.19 -2.43 8.62
CA VAL A 95 -5.44 -1.87 9.17
C VAL A 95 -6.32 -3.03 9.61
N LEU A 96 -6.82 -2.94 10.85
CA LEU A 96 -7.72 -3.94 11.40
C LEU A 96 -8.92 -4.16 10.47
N HIS A 97 -9.34 -5.42 10.39
CA HIS A 97 -10.34 -5.90 9.45
C HIS A 97 -11.61 -5.02 9.39
N ASP A 98 -12.16 -4.65 10.54
CA ASP A 98 -13.43 -3.89 10.64
C ASP A 98 -13.32 -2.45 10.12
N TYR A 99 -12.10 -1.99 9.83
CA TYR A 99 -11.79 -0.63 9.38
C TYR A 99 -11.23 -0.58 7.96
N MET A 100 -11.10 -1.73 7.28
CA MET A 100 -10.63 -1.80 5.90
C MET A 100 -11.62 -1.12 4.92
N GLY A 101 -11.13 -0.66 3.76
CA GLY A 101 -11.96 -0.13 2.66
C GLY A 101 -12.12 1.39 2.58
N ASN A 102 -11.80 2.14 3.65
CA ASN A 102 -12.00 3.61 3.69
C ASN A 102 -10.89 4.45 3.02
N LYS A 103 -10.15 3.90 2.03
CA LYS A 103 -8.96 4.52 1.40
C LYS A 103 -7.89 5.01 2.41
N LEU A 104 -7.95 4.56 3.67
CA LEU A 104 -7.14 5.06 4.79
C LEU A 104 -5.65 4.99 4.52
N THR A 105 -5.21 3.89 3.92
CA THR A 105 -3.79 3.62 3.67
C THR A 105 -3.30 4.25 2.37
N THR A 106 -4.18 4.39 1.39
CA THR A 106 -3.82 4.80 0.03
C THR A 106 -3.46 6.28 -0.03
N ILE A 107 -4.33 7.16 0.46
CA ILE A 107 -4.10 8.61 0.31
C ILE A 107 -2.78 9.04 0.98
N PRO A 108 -2.50 8.66 2.25
CA PRO A 108 -1.22 9.01 2.89
C PRO A 108 -0.01 8.47 2.13
N LEU A 109 -0.11 7.24 1.62
CA LEU A 109 0.97 6.62 0.86
C LEU A 109 1.33 7.44 -0.39
N PHE A 110 0.36 7.71 -1.26
CA PHE A 110 0.63 8.46 -2.50
C PHE A 110 1.03 9.91 -2.20
N THR A 111 0.50 10.50 -1.12
CA THR A 111 0.93 11.82 -0.65
C THR A 111 2.42 11.84 -0.31
N GLU A 112 2.92 10.84 0.42
CA GLU A 112 4.35 10.75 0.74
C GLU A 112 5.22 10.40 -0.45
N CYS A 113 4.75 9.52 -1.36
CA CYS A 113 5.43 9.29 -2.64
C CYS A 113 5.63 10.61 -3.39
N ALA A 114 4.58 11.42 -3.54
CA ALA A 114 4.65 12.71 -4.21
C ALA A 114 5.56 13.70 -3.46
N ARG A 115 5.40 13.85 -2.15
CA ARG A 115 6.22 14.74 -1.31
C ARG A 115 7.71 14.40 -1.42
N TYR A 116 8.05 13.11 -1.33
CA TYR A 116 9.42 12.68 -1.45
C TYR A 116 9.95 12.86 -2.88
N PHE A 117 9.15 12.50 -3.89
CA PHE A 117 9.49 12.69 -5.30
C PHE A 117 9.89 14.15 -5.59
N PHE A 118 9.08 15.12 -5.17
CA PHE A 118 9.39 16.55 -5.36
C PHE A 118 10.61 17.00 -4.57
N LYS A 119 10.81 16.50 -3.34
CA LYS A 119 12.02 16.76 -2.54
C LYS A 119 13.29 16.30 -3.27
N THR A 120 13.20 15.23 -4.08
CA THR A 120 14.33 14.61 -4.76
C THR A 120 14.36 14.84 -6.27
N LEU A 121 13.57 15.77 -6.80
CA LEU A 121 13.37 15.96 -8.24
C LEU A 121 14.69 16.17 -9.00
N PHE A 122 15.68 16.82 -8.37
CA PHE A 122 16.99 17.13 -8.95
C PHE A 122 18.10 16.14 -8.56
N SER A 123 17.78 15.06 -7.83
CA SER A 123 18.80 14.18 -7.22
C SER A 123 19.44 13.16 -8.17
N ARG A 124 19.11 13.19 -9.47
CA ARG A 124 19.45 12.16 -10.48
C ARG A 124 19.07 10.71 -10.08
N ARG A 125 18.27 10.53 -9.01
CA ARG A 125 17.81 9.22 -8.54
C ARG A 125 16.50 8.86 -9.18
N GLN A 126 16.40 7.62 -9.63
CA GLN A 126 15.14 7.06 -10.07
C GLN A 126 14.34 6.57 -8.87
N MET A 127 13.09 7.01 -8.75
CA MET A 127 12.22 6.60 -7.66
C MET A 127 11.44 5.36 -8.06
N MET A 128 11.43 4.33 -7.20
CA MET A 128 10.73 3.08 -7.45
C MET A 128 10.01 2.62 -6.19
N VAL A 129 8.78 2.13 -6.33
CA VAL A 129 8.15 1.33 -5.28
C VAL A 129 8.53 -0.12 -5.49
N PHE A 130 9.03 -0.76 -4.43
CA PHE A 130 9.39 -2.17 -4.44
C PHE A 130 8.73 -2.85 -3.23
N PHE A 131 7.77 -3.73 -3.47
CA PHE A 131 6.99 -4.34 -2.38
C PHE A 131 6.67 -5.81 -2.66
N THR A 132 6.38 -6.54 -1.59
CA THR A 132 5.91 -7.92 -1.64
C THR A 132 4.40 -7.93 -1.45
N ALA A 133 3.66 -8.17 -2.52
CA ALA A 133 2.22 -8.33 -2.45
C ALA A 133 1.90 -9.71 -1.88
N ASN A 134 1.32 -9.73 -0.69
CA ASN A 134 0.96 -10.94 0.07
C ASN A 134 -0.50 -11.39 -0.15
N SER A 135 -1.27 -10.67 -0.98
CA SER A 135 -2.63 -11.08 -1.33
C SER A 135 -3.03 -10.52 -2.70
N PRO A 136 -4.03 -11.12 -3.37
CA PRO A 136 -4.58 -10.56 -4.59
C PRO A 136 -5.10 -9.14 -4.39
N ALA A 137 -5.70 -8.85 -3.23
CA ALA A 137 -6.24 -7.54 -2.90
C ALA A 137 -5.15 -6.47 -2.80
N SER A 138 -4.03 -6.76 -2.15
CA SER A 138 -2.91 -5.82 -2.04
C SER A 138 -2.30 -5.56 -3.41
N TYR A 139 -2.07 -6.58 -4.23
CA TYR A 139 -1.59 -6.42 -5.61
C TYR A 139 -2.56 -5.58 -6.47
N CYS A 140 -3.85 -5.92 -6.49
CA CYS A 140 -4.87 -5.19 -7.25
C CYS A 140 -4.99 -3.72 -6.83
N ALA A 141 -4.79 -3.41 -5.53
CA ALA A 141 -4.84 -2.04 -5.05
C ALA A 141 -3.76 -1.15 -5.69
N PHE A 142 -2.55 -1.68 -5.94
CA PHE A 142 -1.50 -0.95 -6.65
C PHE A 142 -1.74 -0.96 -8.16
N HIS A 143 -2.10 -2.11 -8.72
CA HIS A 143 -2.36 -2.25 -10.15
C HIS A 143 -3.45 -1.28 -10.65
N ASN A 144 -4.56 -1.16 -9.92
CA ASN A 144 -5.66 -0.27 -10.30
C ASN A 144 -5.31 1.22 -10.33
N ARG A 145 -4.12 1.62 -9.85
CA ARG A 145 -3.66 3.01 -9.79
C ARG A 145 -2.61 3.34 -10.83
N THR A 146 -1.98 2.33 -11.42
CA THR A 146 -0.98 2.56 -12.45
C THR A 146 -0.90 1.40 -13.42
N ARG A 147 -0.61 1.73 -14.68
CA ARG A 147 -0.26 0.72 -15.69
C ARG A 147 1.23 0.35 -15.65
N LEU A 148 2.04 1.11 -14.91
CA LEU A 148 3.48 0.89 -14.74
C LEU A 148 3.75 0.07 -13.47
N ILE A 149 3.24 -1.16 -13.46
CA ILE A 149 3.47 -2.14 -12.40
C ILE A 149 3.95 -3.44 -13.05
N PHE A 150 4.94 -4.07 -12.44
CA PHE A 150 5.52 -5.32 -12.94
C PHE A 150 5.70 -6.33 -11.81
N PRO A 151 5.39 -7.61 -12.04
CA PRO A 151 4.78 -8.16 -13.27
C PRO A 151 3.32 -7.71 -13.47
N THR A 152 2.73 -7.90 -14.65
CA THR A 152 1.34 -7.54 -15.00
C THR A 152 0.77 -8.50 -16.06
N PRO A 153 -0.55 -8.79 -16.09
CA PRO A 153 -1.13 -9.67 -17.12
C PRO A 153 -1.09 -9.09 -18.54
N TYR A 154 -1.04 -7.75 -18.64
CA TYR A 154 -1.24 -7.06 -19.92
C TYR A 154 -0.01 -7.01 -20.83
N ARG A 155 1.18 -7.36 -20.30
CA ARG A 155 2.43 -7.30 -21.05
C ARG A 155 3.55 -8.05 -20.33
N PRO A 156 4.56 -8.55 -21.07
CA PRO A 156 5.77 -9.08 -20.47
C PRO A 156 6.47 -8.05 -19.57
N THR A 157 7.14 -8.53 -18.52
CA THR A 157 8.04 -7.70 -17.72
C THR A 157 9.28 -7.39 -18.54
N PRO A 158 9.60 -6.10 -18.78
CA PRO A 158 10.85 -5.70 -19.43
C PRO A 158 12.08 -6.26 -18.70
N VAL A 159 13.13 -6.59 -19.45
CA VAL A 159 14.35 -7.23 -18.93
C VAL A 159 14.98 -6.36 -17.84
N GLU A 160 14.96 -5.05 -18.00
CA GLU A 160 15.52 -4.10 -17.04
C GLU A 160 14.81 -4.18 -15.68
N TYR A 161 13.48 -4.32 -15.67
CA TYR A 161 12.74 -4.47 -14.42
C TYR A 161 12.91 -5.85 -13.80
N SER A 162 13.06 -6.90 -14.60
CA SER A 162 13.38 -8.24 -14.10
C SER A 162 14.74 -8.26 -13.39
N GLU A 163 15.76 -7.62 -13.96
CA GLU A 163 17.08 -7.49 -13.33
C GLU A 163 17.04 -6.63 -12.06
N LEU A 164 16.27 -5.53 -12.07
CA LEU A 164 16.08 -4.72 -10.87
C LEU A 164 15.37 -5.48 -9.75
N ILE A 165 14.35 -6.28 -10.08
CA ILE A 165 13.68 -7.14 -9.12
C ILE A 165 14.69 -8.12 -8.50
N ARG A 166 15.54 -8.76 -9.31
CA ARG A 166 16.58 -9.67 -8.82
C ARG A 166 17.56 -8.95 -7.88
N LYS A 167 18.16 -7.84 -8.34
CA LYS A 167 19.13 -7.05 -7.55
C LYS A 167 18.53 -6.52 -6.25
N PHE A 168 17.28 -6.06 -6.26
CA PHE A 168 16.61 -5.61 -5.04
C PHE A 168 16.27 -6.76 -4.11
N SER A 169 15.86 -7.91 -4.65
CA SER A 169 15.58 -9.10 -3.83
C SER A 169 16.83 -9.56 -3.09
N GLU A 170 17.98 -9.59 -3.76
CA GLU A 170 19.29 -9.87 -3.15
C GLU A 170 19.63 -8.83 -2.07
N ARG A 171 19.50 -7.53 -2.39
CA ARG A 171 19.80 -6.43 -1.47
C ARG A 171 18.94 -6.46 -0.19
N PHE A 172 17.70 -6.92 -0.30
CA PHE A 172 16.75 -7.01 0.81
C PHE A 172 16.65 -8.42 1.41
N HIS A 173 17.57 -9.33 1.03
CA HIS A 173 17.63 -10.70 1.54
C HIS A 173 16.29 -11.44 1.43
N LEU A 174 15.56 -11.21 0.33
CA LEU A 174 14.30 -11.92 0.09
C LEU A 174 14.60 -13.34 -0.38
N SER A 175 13.96 -14.33 0.25
CA SER A 175 14.14 -15.74 -0.08
C SER A 175 13.22 -16.17 -1.23
N PRO A 176 13.73 -16.34 -2.47
CA PRO A 176 12.89 -16.72 -3.60
C PRO A 176 12.37 -18.15 -3.45
N VAL A 177 11.20 -18.42 -4.01
CA VAL A 177 10.66 -19.77 -4.12
C VAL A 177 11.29 -20.45 -5.34
N PRO A 178 11.76 -21.71 -5.22
CA PRO A 178 12.33 -22.45 -6.35
C PRO A 178 11.39 -22.43 -7.57
N GLN A 179 11.99 -22.28 -8.75
CA GLN A 179 11.30 -22.18 -10.05
C GLN A 179 10.33 -21.00 -10.23
N ARG A 180 10.15 -20.14 -9.21
CA ARG A 180 9.27 -18.97 -9.25
C ARG A 180 10.03 -17.74 -8.70
N PRO A 181 10.98 -17.17 -9.46
CA PRO A 181 11.91 -16.15 -8.97
C PRO A 181 11.24 -14.82 -8.56
N LEU A 182 10.00 -14.57 -9.03
CA LEU A 182 9.20 -13.41 -8.63
C LEU A 182 8.41 -13.65 -7.34
N VAL A 183 8.40 -14.87 -6.81
CA VAL A 183 7.67 -15.25 -5.59
C VAL A 183 8.69 -15.48 -4.49
N VAL A 184 8.40 -14.94 -3.31
CA VAL A 184 9.27 -15.08 -2.13
C VAL A 184 8.53 -15.70 -0.97
N ARG A 185 9.28 -16.34 -0.08
CA ARG A 185 8.79 -16.70 1.26
C ARG A 185 8.66 -15.42 2.08
N PHE A 186 7.50 -15.22 2.67
CA PHE A 186 7.19 -14.12 3.57
C PHE A 186 6.97 -14.71 4.97
N GLU A 187 7.75 -14.24 5.94
CA GLU A 187 7.80 -14.82 7.29
C GLU A 187 6.48 -14.65 8.08
N GLY A 188 5.60 -13.73 7.65
CA GLY A 188 4.31 -13.48 8.29
C GLY A 188 3.17 -14.19 7.60
N VAL A 189 2.50 -15.13 8.28
CA VAL A 189 1.25 -15.71 7.76
C VAL A 189 0.09 -14.84 8.22
N SER A 190 -0.74 -14.41 7.27
CA SER A 190 -1.93 -13.62 7.61
C SER A 190 -2.94 -14.50 8.35
N THR A 191 -3.64 -13.95 9.34
CA THR A 191 -4.66 -14.71 10.08
C THR A 191 -5.85 -15.08 9.18
N THR A 192 -6.49 -16.21 9.48
CA THR A 192 -7.60 -16.80 8.71
C THR A 192 -8.72 -15.82 8.31
N PRO A 193 -9.13 -14.83 9.15
CA PRO A 193 -10.15 -13.86 8.76
C PRO A 193 -9.75 -12.89 7.63
N ILE A 194 -8.47 -12.57 7.48
CA ILE A 194 -7.96 -11.70 6.40
C ILE A 194 -7.81 -12.51 5.11
N LEU A 195 -7.33 -13.75 5.25
CA LEU A 195 -7.20 -14.69 4.14
C LEU A 195 -8.57 -15.00 3.52
N SER A 196 -9.58 -15.37 4.31
CA SER A 196 -10.90 -15.77 3.80
C SER A 196 -11.56 -14.70 2.93
N ARG A 197 -11.43 -13.42 3.34
CA ARG A 197 -12.02 -12.29 2.60
C ARG A 197 -11.19 -11.87 1.37
N THR A 198 -9.86 -11.95 1.44
CA THR A 198 -8.99 -11.66 0.29
C THR A 198 -9.04 -12.78 -0.76
N LEU A 199 -9.17 -14.04 -0.34
CA LEU A 199 -9.35 -15.23 -1.18
C LEU A 199 -10.64 -15.15 -2.01
N GLY A 200 -11.79 -14.83 -1.38
CA GLY A 200 -13.10 -14.97 -2.01
C GLY A 200 -13.64 -13.77 -2.80
N HIS A 201 -13.20 -12.53 -2.52
CA HIS A 201 -13.89 -11.34 -3.05
C HIS A 201 -13.17 -10.57 -4.16
N THR A 202 -11.85 -10.73 -4.29
CA THR A 202 -11.10 -10.02 -5.35
C THR A 202 -11.21 -10.81 -6.66
N LYS A 203 -12.03 -10.32 -7.59
CA LYS A 203 -12.28 -10.95 -8.90
C LYS A 203 -11.64 -10.14 -10.03
N GLY A 204 -11.56 -10.75 -11.21
CA GLY A 204 -11.03 -10.13 -12.43
C GLY A 204 -9.65 -10.64 -12.82
N GLU A 205 -9.25 -10.31 -14.04
CA GLU A 205 -8.03 -10.79 -14.69
C GLU A 205 -6.76 -10.53 -13.88
N VAL A 206 -6.62 -9.34 -13.30
CA VAL A 206 -5.48 -8.96 -12.45
C VAL A 206 -5.37 -9.85 -11.20
N ALA A 207 -6.51 -10.18 -10.58
CA ALA A 207 -6.54 -11.06 -9.42
C ALA A 207 -6.23 -12.52 -9.81
N SER A 208 -6.74 -12.98 -10.95
CA SER A 208 -6.43 -14.30 -11.51
C SER A 208 -4.95 -14.43 -11.87
N PHE A 209 -4.35 -13.39 -12.47
CA PHE A 209 -2.94 -13.31 -12.77
C PHE A 209 -2.07 -13.45 -11.51
N TYR A 210 -2.39 -12.68 -10.45
CA TYR A 210 -1.70 -12.82 -9.17
C TYR A 210 -1.78 -14.26 -8.63
N ARG A 211 -2.98 -14.86 -8.62
CA ARG A 211 -3.18 -16.22 -8.10
C ARG A 211 -2.43 -17.27 -8.92
N HIS A 212 -2.30 -17.05 -10.23
CA HIS A 212 -1.53 -17.91 -11.10
C HIS A 212 -0.02 -17.87 -10.77
N LEU A 213 0.54 -16.68 -10.54
CA LEU A 213 1.95 -16.53 -10.18
C LEU A 213 2.26 -17.00 -8.75
N CYS A 214 1.36 -16.69 -7.81
CA CYS A 214 1.57 -16.91 -6.38
C CYS A 214 0.44 -17.75 -5.76
N PRO A 215 0.25 -19.03 -6.18
CA PRO A 215 -0.88 -19.85 -5.73
C PRO A 215 -0.90 -20.12 -4.22
N ASN A 216 0.28 -20.25 -3.58
CA ASN A 216 0.37 -20.56 -2.14
C ASN A 216 0.46 -19.30 -1.27
N TYR A 217 -0.07 -18.16 -1.71
CA TYR A 217 0.00 -16.93 -0.92
C TYR A 217 -0.65 -17.06 0.47
N ALA A 218 -1.63 -17.95 0.61
CA ALA A 218 -2.24 -18.27 1.89
C ALA A 218 -1.27 -18.94 2.90
N ASN A 219 -0.18 -19.53 2.40
CA ASN A 219 0.83 -20.25 3.17
C ASN A 219 2.14 -19.45 3.28
N GLY A 220 2.07 -18.11 3.27
CA GLY A 220 3.24 -17.26 3.43
C GLY A 220 4.10 -17.10 2.17
N GLU A 221 3.51 -17.21 0.98
CA GLU A 221 4.17 -16.75 -0.26
C GLU A 221 3.69 -15.34 -0.63
N ALA A 222 4.58 -14.53 -1.23
CA ALA A 222 4.24 -13.20 -1.70
C ALA A 222 4.88 -12.93 -3.08
N LEU A 223 4.17 -12.16 -3.91
CA LEU A 223 4.65 -11.74 -5.22
C LEU A 223 5.49 -10.46 -5.08
N ILE A 224 6.75 -10.52 -5.50
CA ILE A 224 7.59 -9.34 -5.65
C ILE A 224 7.03 -8.47 -6.77
N THR A 225 6.85 -7.20 -6.49
CA THR A 225 6.31 -6.23 -7.42
C THR A 225 7.14 -4.96 -7.41
N ILE A 226 7.41 -4.42 -8.61
CA ILE A 226 8.10 -3.15 -8.81
C ILE A 226 7.19 -2.19 -9.58
N MET A 227 7.26 -0.90 -9.21
CA MET A 227 6.49 0.17 -9.83
C MET A 227 7.37 1.42 -9.91
N PRO A 228 7.86 1.82 -11.09
CA PRO A 228 8.58 3.08 -11.24
C PRO A 228 7.67 4.27 -10.93
N ILE A 229 8.20 5.24 -10.19
CA ILE A 229 7.52 6.52 -9.93
C ILE A 229 8.06 7.53 -10.94
N THR A 230 7.21 7.90 -11.89
CA THR A 230 7.52 8.94 -12.88
C THR A 230 6.81 10.24 -12.51
N TRP A 231 7.39 11.39 -12.86
CA TRP A 231 6.74 12.69 -12.65
C TRP A 231 5.40 12.80 -13.38
N TRP A 232 5.26 12.17 -14.54
CA TRP A 232 3.98 12.10 -15.27
C TRP A 232 2.92 11.27 -14.53
N GLY A 233 3.31 10.12 -13.96
CA GLY A 233 2.43 9.32 -13.11
C GLY A 233 2.02 10.06 -11.82
N GLY A 234 2.94 10.81 -11.22
CA GLY A 234 2.66 11.69 -10.09
C GLY A 234 1.68 12.84 -10.45
N LEU A 235 1.87 13.46 -11.61
CA LEU A 235 1.00 14.54 -12.10
C LEU A 235 -0.43 14.05 -12.38
N LEU A 236 -0.58 12.90 -13.05
CA LEU A 236 -1.89 12.30 -13.32
C LEU A 236 -2.62 11.90 -12.03
N GLU A 237 -1.90 11.41 -11.03
CA GLU A 237 -2.49 11.06 -9.73
C GLU A 237 -2.94 12.32 -8.96
N ILE A 238 -2.15 13.41 -8.99
CA ILE A 238 -2.55 14.70 -8.43
C ILE A 238 -3.81 15.23 -9.14
N LEU A 239 -3.86 15.17 -10.48
CA LEU A 239 -5.03 15.58 -11.26
C LEU A 239 -6.27 14.73 -10.93
N ASN A 240 -6.11 13.43 -10.73
CA ASN A 240 -7.20 12.54 -10.31
C ASN A 240 -7.68 12.83 -8.88
N GLN A 241 -6.78 13.17 -7.96
CA GLN A 241 -7.14 13.60 -6.61
C GLN A 241 -7.86 14.95 -6.62
N LEU A 242 -7.41 15.92 -7.41
CA LEU A 242 -8.08 17.21 -7.60
C LEU A 242 -9.48 17.03 -8.20
N ARG A 243 -9.64 16.15 -9.21
CA ARG A 243 -10.96 15.79 -9.75
C ARG A 243 -11.87 15.17 -8.70
N GLN A 244 -11.35 14.29 -7.84
CA GLN A 244 -12.13 13.68 -6.75
C GLN A 244 -12.51 14.69 -5.66
N LEU A 245 -11.69 15.71 -5.41
CA LEU A 245 -12.01 16.80 -4.48
C LEU A 245 -13.05 17.75 -5.08
N ALA A 246 -12.91 18.11 -6.36
CA ALA A 246 -13.86 18.94 -7.09
C ALA A 246 -15.24 18.28 -7.20
N SER A 247 -15.29 16.97 -7.48
CA SER A 247 -16.57 16.23 -7.56
C SER A 247 -17.26 16.12 -6.19
N ARG A 248 -16.51 16.06 -5.09
CA ARG A 248 -17.05 16.10 -3.72
C ARG A 248 -17.61 17.46 -3.36
N GLN A 249 -16.94 18.55 -3.75
CA GLN A 249 -17.47 19.90 -3.55
C GLN A 249 -18.72 20.15 -4.40
N ALA A 250 -18.72 19.73 -5.67
CA ALA A 250 -19.89 19.84 -6.54
C ALA A 250 -21.09 19.04 -6.01
N SER A 251 -20.84 17.82 -5.51
CA SER A 251 -21.89 16.98 -4.91
C SER A 251 -22.43 17.58 -3.60
N ALA A 252 -21.57 18.18 -2.77
CA ALA A 252 -21.97 18.87 -1.54
C ALA A 252 -22.80 20.13 -1.84
N VAL A 253 -22.46 20.87 -2.90
CA VAL A 253 -23.22 22.04 -3.36
C VAL A 253 -24.58 21.63 -3.94
N LEU A 254 -24.65 20.59 -4.77
CA LEU A 254 -25.92 20.06 -5.30
C LEU A 254 -26.86 19.52 -4.22
N LEU A 255 -26.30 18.88 -3.17
CA LEU A 255 -27.05 18.46 -1.99
C LEU A 255 -27.52 19.64 -1.14
N ALA A 256 -26.69 20.66 -0.94
CA ALA A 256 -27.06 21.89 -0.23
C ALA A 256 -28.11 22.73 -0.99
N MET A 257 -28.16 22.61 -2.32
CA MET A 257 -29.14 23.27 -3.20
C MET A 257 -30.45 22.48 -3.36
N GLY A 258 -30.61 21.33 -2.71
CA GLY A 258 -31.86 20.56 -2.73
C GLY A 258 -32.22 19.92 -4.09
N LEU A 259 -31.29 19.87 -5.05
CA LEU A 259 -31.55 19.39 -6.42
C LEU A 259 -31.43 17.87 -6.58
N GLY A 260 -31.40 17.12 -5.47
CA GLY A 260 -31.17 15.68 -5.44
C GLY A 260 -32.37 14.86 -5.01
N SER A 261 -33.48 14.89 -5.76
CA SER A 261 -34.38 13.74 -6.05
C SER A 261 -35.82 14.17 -6.36
N HIS A 262 -36.17 14.18 -7.65
CA HIS A 262 -37.55 13.92 -8.07
C HIS A 262 -37.54 12.84 -9.16
N ARG A 263 -37.45 11.58 -8.71
CA ARG A 263 -38.05 10.44 -9.41
C ARG A 263 -39.14 9.91 -8.48
N GLN A 264 -40.27 10.62 -8.43
CA GLN A 264 -41.51 10.07 -7.92
C GLN A 264 -42.27 9.42 -9.08
N GLN A 265 -42.65 8.18 -8.80
CA GLN A 265 -43.77 7.44 -9.35
C GLN A 265 -44.82 8.29 -10.09
N LYS A 266 -45.06 7.97 -11.36
CA LYS A 266 -46.40 8.07 -11.95
C LYS A 266 -46.53 7.06 -13.08
N LYS A 267 -47.08 5.90 -12.74
CA LYS A 267 -47.73 5.00 -13.70
C LYS A 267 -48.99 4.48 -13.02
N GLU A 268 -49.97 5.38 -12.88
CA GLU A 268 -51.38 5.02 -12.76
C GLU A 268 -52.04 5.28 -14.12
N ARG A 269 -52.79 4.26 -14.59
CA ARG A 269 -54.15 4.28 -15.15
C ARG A 269 -54.49 5.49 -16.04
N SER A 270 -54.86 5.35 -17.31
CA SER A 270 -56.14 4.84 -17.86
C SER A 270 -56.21 5.28 -19.35
N PRO A 271 -57.22 4.93 -20.17
CA PRO A 271 -58.49 4.23 -19.90
C PRO A 271 -58.53 2.77 -20.34
#